data_AF-A0A7V9LIP3-F1
#
_entry.id   AF-A0A7V9LIP3-F1
#
_cell.length_a   1.000
_cell.length_b   1.000
_cell.length_c   1.000
_cell.angle_alpha   90.00
_cell.angle_beta   90.00
_cell.angle_gamma   90.00
#
_symmetry.space_group_name_H-M   'P 1'
#
loop_
_entity.id
_entity.type
_entity.pdbx_description
1 polymer ?
#
loop_
_entity_poly.entity_id
_entity_poly.type
_entity_poly.pdbx_seq_one_letter_code
_entity_poly.pdbx_strand_id
1 'polypeptide(L)' 'MKAETNGEQFELRGHVARYVIDVVDAVAVHQSASVQRRVSRFEIVRSILEAWADQKMREATLIGRLTGNGKP' A
#
# COMPACT_ATOMS: atom_id res chain seq x y z
N MET A 1 15.14 0.41 16.30
CA MET A 1 15.78 0.76 15.02
C MET A 1 14.79 1.62 14.25
N LYS A 2 14.96 2.95 14.23
CA LYS A 2 14.11 3.82 13.41
C LYS A 2 14.65 3.71 11.99
N ALA A 3 13.86 3.16 11.06
CA ALA A 3 14.17 3.28 9.65
C ALA A 3 14.08 4.77 9.31
N GLU A 4 15.22 5.44 9.21
CA GLU A 4 15.30 6.73 8.55
C GLU A 4 15.01 6.45 7.06
N THR A 5 13.74 6.47 6.69
CA THR A 5 13.35 6.55 5.30
C THR A 5 13.72 7.94 4.82
N ASN A 6 14.98 8.14 4.44
CA ASN A 6 15.31 9.13 3.44
C ASN A 6 14.29 8.97 2.32
N GLY A 7 13.83 10.07 1.72
CA GLY A 7 12.85 10.09 0.63
C GLY A 7 13.33 9.43 -0.68
N GLU A 8 14.07 8.33 -0.58
CA GLU A 8 14.55 7.48 -1.65
C GLU A 8 13.34 6.89 -2.36
N GLN A 9 13.18 7.32 -3.61
CA GLN A 9 12.20 6.77 -4.52
C GLN A 9 12.83 5.58 -5.23
N PHE A 10 12.17 4.42 -5.16
CA PHE A 10 12.60 3.20 -5.83
C PHE A 10 11.66 2.86 -6.99
N GLU A 11 12.21 2.44 -8.12
CA GLU A 11 11.41 1.95 -9.25
C GLU A 11 11.10 0.46 -9.08
N LEU A 12 9.82 0.08 -9.16
CA LEU A 12 9.37 -1.31 -9.12
C LEU A 12 8.89 -1.76 -10.49
N ARG A 13 9.41 -2.89 -10.98
CA ARG A 13 8.97 -3.55 -12.21
C ARG A 13 8.52 -4.97 -11.91
N GLY A 14 7.43 -5.42 -12.55
CA GLY A 14 6.91 -6.76 -12.34
C GLY A 14 5.85 -7.15 -13.38
N HIS A 15 5.43 -8.41 -13.30
CA HIS A 15 4.38 -8.97 -14.15
C HIS A 15 3.12 -9.21 -13.32
N VAL A 16 1.97 -8.95 -13.92
CA VAL A 16 0.67 -9.19 -13.31
C VAL A 16 -0.34 -9.57 -14.38
N ALA A 17 -1.39 -10.29 -13.99
CA ALA A 17 -2.49 -10.60 -14.88
C ALA A 17 -3.19 -9.33 -15.37
N ARG A 18 -3.59 -9.34 -16.65
CA ARG A 18 -4.16 -8.16 -17.33
C ARG A 18 -5.37 -7.56 -16.60
N TYR A 19 -6.26 -8.42 -16.10
CA TYR A 19 -7.46 -7.99 -15.39
C TYR A 19 -7.16 -7.14 -14.15
N VAL A 20 -6.01 -7.34 -13.51
CA VAL A 20 -5.59 -6.53 -12.35
C VAL A 20 -5.26 -5.11 -12.78
N ILE A 21 -4.56 -4.95 -13.91
CA ILE A 21 -4.27 -3.61 -14.47
C ILE A 21 -5.56 -2.92 -14.89
N ASP A 22 -6.49 -3.63 -15.52
CA ASP A 22 -7.78 -3.05 -15.94
C ASP A 22 -8.58 -2.51 -14.73
N VAL A 23 -8.56 -3.23 -13.60
CA VAL A 23 -9.16 -2.74 -12.34
C VAL A 23 -8.44 -1.50 -11.82
N VAL A 24 -7.10 -1.50 -11.78
CA VAL A 24 -6.32 -0.34 -11.31
C VAL A 24 -6.58 0.88 -12.18
N ASP A 25 -6.67 0.71 -13.51
CA ASP A 25 -6.97 1.79 -14.45
C ASP A 25 -8.40 2.33 -14.24
N ALA A 26 -9.39 1.45 -14.05
CA ALA A 26 -10.76 1.87 -13.76
C ALA A 26 -10.86 2.70 -12.46
N VAL A 27 -10.16 2.28 -11.41
CA VAL A 27 -10.10 3.03 -10.14
C VAL A 27 -9.38 4.37 -10.33
N ALA A 28 -8.26 4.40 -11.05
CA ALA A 28 -7.53 5.64 -11.31
C ALA A 28 -8.37 6.65 -12.09
N VAL A 29 -9.15 6.20 -13.08
CA VAL A 29 -10.09 7.05 -13.84
C VAL A 29 -11.18 7.60 -12.90
N HIS A 30 -11.80 6.74 -12.11
CA HIS A 30 -12.86 7.14 -11.18
C HIS A 30 -12.35 8.16 -10.15
N GLN A 31 -11.20 7.91 -9.53
CA GLN A 31 -10.61 8.84 -8.57
C GLN A 31 -10.16 10.14 -9.22
N SER A 32 -9.63 10.09 -10.45
CA SER A 32 -9.22 11.31 -11.15
C SER A 32 -10.41 12.26 -11.38
N ALA A 33 -11.58 11.69 -11.67
CA ALA A 33 -12.81 12.46 -11.81
C ALA A 33 -13.29 13.06 -10.48
N SER A 34 -13.17 12.33 -9.37
CA SER A 34 -13.62 12.81 -8.06
C SER A 34 -12.72 13.89 -7.45
N VAL A 35 -11.41 13.78 -7.65
CA VAL A 35 -10.41 14.72 -7.08
C VAL A 35 -10.00 15.83 -8.04
N GLN A 36 -10.59 15.90 -9.24
CA GLN A 36 -10.27 16.88 -10.30
C GLN A 36 -8.77 16.97 -10.64
N ARG A 37 -8.02 15.87 -10.44
CA ARG A 37 -6.59 15.74 -10.72
C ARG A 37 -6.32 14.37 -11.30
N ARG A 38 -5.37 14.27 -12.24
CA ARG A 38 -4.87 12.98 -12.71
C ARG A 38 -4.24 12.17 -11.56
N VAL A 39 -4.83 11.02 -11.27
CA VAL A 39 -4.30 10.00 -10.36
C VAL A 39 -3.53 8.96 -11.16
N SER A 40 -2.32 8.63 -10.72
CA SER A 40 -1.48 7.64 -11.39
C SER A 40 -1.79 6.22 -10.91
N ARG A 41 -1.54 5.22 -11.77
CA ARG A 41 -1.60 3.80 -11.37
C ARG A 41 -0.75 3.52 -10.13
N PHE A 42 0.42 4.15 -10.05
CA PHE A 42 1.33 3.95 -8.92
C PHE A 42 0.80 4.55 -7.61
N GLU A 43 0.06 5.67 -7.67
CA GLU A 43 -0.63 6.20 -6.48
C GLU A 43 -1.68 5.23 -5.96
N ILE A 44 -2.44 4.57 -6.85
CA ILE A 44 -3.40 3.52 -6.46
C ILE A 44 -2.67 2.34 -5.82
N VAL A 45 -1.63 1.81 -6.48
CA VAL A 45 -0.85 0.68 -5.97
C VAL A 45 -0.22 1.02 -4.62
N ARG A 46 0.37 2.21 -4.49
CA ARG A 46 0.96 2.69 -3.24
C ARG A 46 -0.09 2.75 -2.13
N SER A 47 -1.28 3.29 -2.38
CA SER A 47 -2.36 3.34 -1.39
C SER A 47 -2.79 1.93 -0.93
N ILE A 48 -2.88 0.97 -1.85
CA ILE A 48 -3.19 -0.43 -1.53
C ILE A 48 -2.09 -1.04 -0.65
N LEU A 49 -0.81 -0.82 -1.00
CA LEU A 49 0.33 -1.36 -0.27
C LEU A 49 0.46 -0.73 1.13
N GLU A 50 0.25 0.58 1.26
CA GLU A 50 0.23 1.30 2.54
C GLU A 50 -0.88 0.72 3.46
N ALA A 51 -2.11 0.58 2.93
CA ALA A 51 -3.23 0.02 3.70
C ALA A 51 -2.98 -1.45 4.11
N TRP A 52 -2.38 -2.25 3.22
CA TRP A 52 -2.02 -3.63 3.51
C TRP A 52 -0.91 -3.71 4.58
N ALA A 53 0.13 -2.87 4.48
CA ALA A 53 1.20 -2.81 5.47
C ALA A 53 0.66 -2.46 6.86
N ASP A 54 -0.21 -1.44 6.93
CA ASP A 54 -0.89 -1.05 8.17
C ASP A 54 -1.72 -2.18 8.76
N GLN A 55 -2.47 -2.91 7.91
CA GLN A 55 -3.23 -4.08 8.34
C GLN A 55 -2.32 -5.16 8.92
N LYS A 56 -1.20 -5.49 8.24
CA LYS A 56 -0.27 -6.51 8.70
C LYS A 56 0.44 -6.13 9.99
N MET A 57 0.80 -4.85 10.14
CA MET A 57 1.35 -4.34 11.39
C MET A 57 0.37 -4.46 12.56
N ARG A 58 -0.92 -4.17 12.33
CA ARG A 58 -1.97 -4.37 13.34
C ARG A 58 -2.14 -5.84 13.70
N GLU A 59 -2.22 -6.73 12.71
CA GLU A 59 -2.32 -8.18 12.92
C GLU A 59 -1.11 -8.71 13.73
N ALA A 60 0.12 -8.34 13.34
CA ALA A 60 1.33 -8.74 14.03
C ALA A 60 1.40 -8.20 15.47
N THR A 61 1.00 -6.95 15.67
CA THR A 61 0.93 -6.33 17.01
C THR A 61 -0.07 -7.07 17.90
N LEU A 62 -1.24 -7.44 17.37
CA LEU A 62 -2.25 -8.20 18.10
C LEU A 62 -1.74 -9.59 18.46
N ILE A 63 -1.12 -10.31 17.52
CA ILE A 63 -0.50 -11.61 17.79
C ILE A 63 0.56 -11.47 18.89
N GLY A 64 1.48 -10.50 18.78
CA GLY A 64 2.52 -10.29 19.78
C GLY A 64 2.00 -10.00 21.19
N ARG A 65 0.86 -9.30 21.30
CA ARG A 65 0.16 -9.08 22.58
C ARG A 65 -0.46 -10.37 23.13
N LEU A 66 -1.09 -11.18 22.27
CA LEU A 66 -1.77 -12.41 22.67
C LEU A 66 -0.80 -13.54 23.00
N THR A 67 0.35 -13.62 22.32
CA THR A 67 1.34 -14.70 22.50
C THR A 67 2.40 -14.38 23.55
N GLY A 68 2.28 -13.27 24.29
CA GLY A 68 3.13 -12.98 25.46
C GLY A 68 4.58 -12.54 25.17
N ASN A 69 4.95 -12.28 23.92
CA ASN A 69 6.29 -11.78 23.58
C ASN A 69 6.44 -10.25 23.74
N GLY A 70 5.35 -9.53 24.01
CA GLY A 70 5.38 -8.12 24.42
C GLY A 70 5.31 -8.02 25.94
N LYS A 71 6.45 -8.03 26.63
CA LYS A 71 6.52 -7.45 27.98
C LYS A 71 6.30 -5.92 27.87
N PRO A 72 5.65 -5.29 28.87
CA PRO A 72 5.27 -3.88 28.84
C PRO A 72 6.47 -2.94 28.63
#